data_AF-A0A941P212-F1
#
_entry.id   AF-A0A941P212-F1
#
_cell.length_a   1.000
_cell.length_b   1.000
_cell.length_c   1.000
_cell.angle_alpha   90.00
_cell.angle_beta   90.00
_cell.angle_gamma   90.00
#
_symmetry.space_group_name_H-M   'P 1'
#
loop_
_entity.id
_entity.type
_entity.pdbx_description
1 polymer ?
#
loop_
_entity_poly.entity_id
_entity_poly.type
_entity_poly.pdbx_seq_one_letter_code
_entity_poly.pdbx_strand_id
1 'polypeptide(L)'
;MESSALAELIQQLELKLLQTDLNANPALIDELLAQDFEEIDNQGQLHGRKEVIDWLKCKDPDLQWAFRDFRVKALSNDLLLAIYTVQKPDQAGDQVPGSIRTSLWQCQGNNWKMIFHQATKITGASAS
;
A
#
# COMPACT_ATOMS: atom_id res chain seq x y z
N MET A 1 19.14 -1.52 -14.14
CA MET A 1 19.50 -0.87 -12.85
C MET A 1 18.44 0.12 -12.41
N GLU A 2 17.92 1.01 -13.30
CA GLU A 2 16.79 1.93 -13.03
C GLU A 2 15.57 1.27 -12.35
N SER A 3 15.22 0.04 -12.74
CA SER A 3 14.06 -0.67 -12.17
C SER A 3 14.21 -1.07 -10.70
N SER A 4 15.42 -1.21 -10.15
CA SER A 4 15.62 -1.60 -8.73
C SER A 4 15.47 -0.40 -7.81
N ALA A 5 16.12 0.72 -8.15
CA ALA A 5 16.04 1.95 -7.35
C ALA A 5 14.60 2.50 -7.29
N LEU A 6 13.87 2.44 -8.40
CA LEU A 6 12.46 2.83 -8.42
C LEU A 6 11.60 1.88 -7.57
N ALA A 7 11.85 0.56 -7.63
CA ALA A 7 11.15 -0.40 -6.77
C ALA A 7 11.40 -0.10 -5.29
N GLU A 8 12.65 0.10 -4.90
CA GLU A 8 13.03 0.45 -3.52
C GLU A 8 12.37 1.76 -3.05
N LEU A 9 12.33 2.78 -3.90
CA LEU A 9 11.64 4.04 -3.60
C LEU A 9 10.15 3.80 -3.33
N ILE A 10 9.45 3.10 -4.23
CA ILE A 10 8.00 2.87 -4.05
C ILE A 10 7.73 1.99 -2.84
N GLN A 11 8.57 0.98 -2.59
CA GLN A 11 8.47 0.18 -1.38
C GLN A 11 8.59 1.05 -0.11
N GLN A 12 9.54 2.00 -0.10
CA GLN A 12 9.68 2.93 1.02
C GLN A 12 8.45 3.83 1.17
N LEU A 13 7.84 4.32 0.08
CA LEU A 13 6.64 5.14 0.14
C LEU A 13 5.41 4.35 0.65
N GLU A 14 5.26 3.08 0.23
CA GLU A 14 4.25 2.15 0.76
C GLU A 14 4.41 1.93 2.26
N LEU A 15 5.63 1.63 2.71
CA LEU A 15 5.94 1.44 4.13
C LEU A 15 5.74 2.74 4.92
N LYS A 16 6.12 3.90 4.36
CA LYS A 16 5.89 5.21 4.97
C LYS A 16 4.40 5.43 5.22
N LEU A 17 3.54 5.16 4.24
CA LEU A 17 2.09 5.25 4.39
C LEU A 17 1.54 4.24 5.42
N LEU A 18 2.03 2.99 5.38
CA LEU A 18 1.50 1.88 6.19
C LEU A 18 1.96 1.89 7.64
N GLN A 19 3.17 2.34 7.95
CA GLN A 19 3.80 2.19 9.27
C GLN A 19 4.03 3.52 10.02
N THR A 20 3.88 4.67 9.35
CA THR A 20 4.03 5.97 10.04
C THR A 20 2.74 6.35 10.78
N ASP A 21 2.89 6.97 11.95
CA ASP A 21 1.81 7.71 12.61
C ASP A 21 1.53 9.01 11.85
N LEU A 22 0.40 9.03 11.14
CA LEU A 22 -0.05 10.16 10.34
C LEU A 22 -0.71 11.26 11.19
N ASN A 23 -1.01 11.01 12.47
CA ASN A 23 -1.44 12.09 13.38
C ASN A 23 -0.24 12.95 13.76
N ALA A 24 0.92 12.34 14.02
CA ALA A 24 2.17 13.06 14.24
C ALA A 24 2.72 13.71 12.95
N ASN A 25 2.42 13.14 11.77
CA ASN A 25 2.97 13.58 10.49
C ASN A 25 1.88 13.79 9.41
N PRO A 26 0.94 14.72 9.60
CA PRO A 26 -0.22 14.86 8.71
C PRO A 26 0.16 15.32 7.28
N ALA A 27 1.28 16.02 7.10
CA ALA A 27 1.77 16.44 5.79
C ALA A 27 2.06 15.27 4.85
N LEU A 28 2.39 14.09 5.39
CA LEU A 28 2.66 12.89 4.60
C LEU A 28 1.46 12.41 3.79
N ILE A 29 0.25 12.71 4.24
CA ILE A 29 -0.98 12.34 3.53
C ILE A 29 -1.00 13.01 2.16
N ASP A 30 -0.69 14.30 2.08
CA ASP A 30 -0.70 15.04 0.82
C ASP A 30 0.57 14.78 0.00
N GLU A 31 1.67 14.37 0.62
CA GLU A 31 2.87 13.89 -0.08
C GLU A 31 2.63 12.55 -0.78
N LEU A 32 1.92 11.62 -0.12
CA LEU A 32 1.81 10.22 -0.55
C LEU A 32 0.53 9.90 -1.30
N LEU A 33 -0.60 10.54 -1.00
CA LEU A 33 -1.89 10.27 -1.63
C LEU A 33 -2.27 11.40 -2.58
N ALA A 34 -2.60 11.04 -3.82
CA ALA A 34 -3.17 11.97 -4.78
C ALA A 34 -4.54 12.50 -4.30
N GLN A 35 -5.00 13.62 -4.88
CA GLN A 35 -6.29 14.22 -4.51
C GLN A 35 -7.48 13.35 -4.92
N ASP A 36 -7.34 12.63 -6.02
CA ASP A 36 -8.28 11.71 -6.63
C ASP A 36 -8.03 10.25 -6.22
N PHE A 37 -7.32 10.02 -5.11
CA PHE A 37 -7.04 8.67 -4.62
C PHE A 37 -8.32 7.90 -4.22
N GLU A 38 -8.37 6.64 -4.63
CA GLU A 38 -9.44 5.69 -4.28
C GLU A 38 -8.86 4.34 -3.81
N GLU A 39 -9.62 3.64 -2.96
CA GLU A 39 -9.26 2.32 -2.46
C GLU A 39 -10.40 1.31 -2.66
N ILE A 40 -10.01 0.06 -2.96
CA ILE A 40 -10.85 -1.12 -2.75
C ILE A 40 -10.30 -1.90 -1.56
N ASP A 41 -11.05 -1.97 -0.46
CA ASP A 41 -10.60 -2.67 0.74
C ASP A 41 -10.59 -4.21 0.54
N ASN A 42 -10.11 -4.94 1.56
CA ASN A 42 -10.04 -6.39 1.51
C ASN A 42 -11.41 -7.10 1.58
N GLN A 43 -12.51 -6.35 1.68
CA GLN A 43 -13.89 -6.80 1.62
C GLN A 43 -14.57 -6.41 0.29
N GLY A 44 -13.84 -5.76 -0.62
CA GLY A 44 -14.36 -5.31 -1.91
C GLY A 44 -15.21 -4.04 -1.82
N GLN A 45 -15.10 -3.26 -0.75
CA GLN A 45 -15.78 -1.97 -0.62
C GLN A 45 -14.93 -0.86 -1.23
N LEU A 46 -15.59 0.07 -1.92
CA LEU A 46 -14.96 1.27 -2.48
C LEU A 46 -14.88 2.36 -1.42
N HIS A 47 -13.72 2.98 -1.30
CA HIS A 47 -13.46 4.08 -0.40
C HIS A 47 -12.82 5.26 -1.12
N GLY A 48 -13.31 6.45 -0.80
CA GLY A 48 -12.69 7.68 -1.22
C GLY A 48 -11.53 8.08 -0.31
N ARG A 49 -10.65 8.95 -0.80
CA ARG A 49 -9.50 9.49 -0.07
C ARG A 49 -9.78 9.89 1.38
N LYS A 50 -10.89 10.60 1.64
CA LYS A 50 -11.23 11.07 3.00
C LYS A 50 -11.43 9.90 3.97
N GLU A 51 -12.17 8.88 3.55
CA GLU A 51 -12.48 7.71 4.38
C GLU A 51 -11.21 6.92 4.70
N VAL A 52 -10.32 6.76 3.71
CA VAL A 52 -9.04 6.09 3.90
C VAL A 52 -8.12 6.89 4.84
N ILE A 53 -8.08 8.22 4.73
CA ILE A 53 -7.32 9.06 5.67
C ILE A 53 -7.83 8.91 7.10
N ASP A 54 -9.15 8.96 7.28
CA ASP A 54 -9.77 8.83 8.60
C ASP A 54 -9.41 7.44 9.20
N TRP A 55 -9.43 6.38 8.39
CA TRP A 55 -8.96 5.05 8.82
C TRP A 55 -7.45 5.01 9.13
N LEU A 56 -6.60 5.56 8.28
CA LEU A 56 -5.14 5.58 8.46
C LEU A 56 -4.72 6.34 9.72
N LYS A 57 -5.50 7.33 10.17
CA LYS A 57 -5.27 8.05 11.42
C LYS A 57 -5.73 7.27 12.66
N CYS A 58 -6.62 6.31 12.51
CA CYS A 58 -7.12 5.47 13.60
C CYS A 58 -6.40 4.12 13.72
N LYS A 59 -5.59 3.74 12.72
CA LYS A 59 -4.84 2.48 12.77
C LYS A 59 -3.82 2.48 13.91
N ASP A 60 -3.52 1.30 14.42
CA ASP A 60 -2.47 1.09 15.41
C ASP A 60 -1.08 1.36 14.79
N PRO A 61 -0.32 2.37 15.25
CA PRO A 61 0.99 2.70 14.72
C PRO A 61 2.06 1.66 15.10
N ASP A 62 1.84 0.87 16.14
CA ASP A 62 2.78 -0.15 16.61
C ASP A 62 2.67 -1.46 15.80
N LEU A 63 1.64 -1.59 14.95
CA LEU A 63 1.42 -2.77 14.13
C LEU A 63 2.37 -2.81 12.92
N GLN A 64 3.46 -3.57 13.07
CA GLN A 64 4.49 -3.74 12.03
C GLN A 64 4.16 -4.88 11.05
N TRP A 65 3.37 -4.58 10.01
CA TRP A 65 3.07 -5.55 8.96
C TRP A 65 4.34 -6.10 8.29
N ALA A 66 4.45 -7.43 8.20
CA ALA A 66 5.49 -8.09 7.43
C ALA A 66 5.19 -7.93 5.93
N PHE A 67 6.10 -7.26 5.22
CA PHE A 67 5.97 -6.89 3.83
C PHE A 67 6.82 -7.83 2.96
N ARG A 68 6.22 -8.53 1.99
CA ARG A 68 6.88 -9.59 1.21
C ARG A 68 6.58 -9.48 -0.28
N ASP A 69 7.41 -10.16 -1.08
CA ASP A 69 7.21 -10.37 -2.52
C ASP A 69 6.96 -9.10 -3.33
N PHE A 70 7.56 -7.99 -2.89
CA PHE A 70 7.36 -6.69 -3.50
C PHE A 70 7.96 -6.65 -4.89
N ARG A 71 7.14 -6.21 -5.85
CA ARG A 71 7.57 -5.96 -7.22
C ARG A 71 6.81 -4.79 -7.80
N VAL A 72 7.45 -4.11 -8.75
CA VAL A 72 6.83 -3.05 -9.54
C VAL A 72 6.81 -3.42 -11.01
N LYS A 73 5.87 -2.83 -11.75
CA LYS A 73 5.79 -2.84 -13.20
C LYS A 73 5.53 -1.42 -13.67
N ALA A 74 6.47 -0.84 -14.42
CA ALA A 74 6.23 0.43 -15.11
C ALA A 74 5.13 0.24 -16.17
N LEU A 75 4.16 1.15 -16.18
CA LEU A 75 3.08 1.20 -17.17
C LEU A 75 3.32 2.33 -18.18
N SER A 76 3.94 3.42 -17.72
CA SER A 76 4.47 4.54 -18.52
C SER A 76 5.71 5.12 -17.81
N ASN A 77 6.23 6.25 -18.30
CA ASN A 77 7.34 6.96 -17.65
C ASN A 77 6.97 7.53 -16.27
N ASP A 78 5.68 7.81 -16.06
CA ASP A 78 5.12 8.50 -14.92
C ASP A 78 4.05 7.69 -14.19
N LEU A 79 3.86 6.40 -14.55
CA LEU A 79 2.88 5.52 -13.91
C LEU A 79 3.47 4.13 -13.69
N LEU A 80 3.28 3.60 -12.49
CA LEU A 80 3.70 2.25 -12.14
C LEU A 80 2.63 1.53 -11.31
N LEU A 81 2.69 0.21 -11.40
CA LEU A 81 1.94 -0.75 -10.60
C LEU A 81 2.89 -1.37 -9.58
N ALA A 82 2.54 -1.35 -8.30
CA ALA A 82 3.20 -2.15 -7.28
C ALA A 82 2.31 -3.29 -6.81
N ILE A 83 2.90 -4.46 -6.59
CA ILE A 83 2.22 -5.66 -6.09
C ILE A 83 3.08 -6.27 -4.98
N TYR A 84 2.45 -6.59 -3.86
CA TYR A 84 3.13 -7.14 -2.69
C TYR A 84 2.17 -7.85 -1.75
N THR A 85 2.71 -8.57 -0.77
CA THR A 85 1.92 -9.23 0.28
C THR A 85 2.20 -8.58 1.62
N VAL A 86 1.15 -8.40 2.43
CA VAL A 86 1.27 -8.05 3.85
C VAL A 86 0.72 -9.14 4.75
N GLN A 87 1.39 -9.39 5.87
CA GLN A 87 1.01 -10.35 6.89
C GLN A 87 1.20 -9.76 8.28
N LYS A 88 0.35 -10.14 9.25
CA LYS A 88 0.59 -9.73 10.64
C LYS A 88 1.87 -10.41 11.17
N PRO A 89 2.76 -9.68 11.85
CA PRO A 89 3.88 -10.29 12.57
C PRO A 89 3.32 -11.19 13.68
N ASP A 90 4.03 -12.27 14.02
CA ASP A 90 3.74 -13.21 15.11
C ASP A 90 2.71 -14.32 14.89
N GLN A 91 2.28 -14.57 13.64
CA GLN A 91 1.63 -15.84 13.30
C GLN A 91 2.44 -16.54 12.21
N ALA A 92 2.96 -17.73 12.51
CA ALA A 92 3.67 -18.58 11.55
C ALA A 92 2.74 -19.73 11.12
N GLY A 93 2.52 -19.90 9.81
CA GLY A 93 1.72 -20.99 9.22
C GLY A 93 0.99 -20.57 7.92
N ASP A 94 0.40 -21.53 7.21
CA ASP A 94 -0.30 -21.30 5.92
C ASP A 94 -1.66 -20.59 6.06
N GLN A 95 -2.09 -20.27 7.29
CA GLN A 95 -3.40 -19.71 7.64
C GLN A 95 -3.30 -18.28 8.23
N VAL A 96 -2.19 -17.58 7.98
CA VAL A 96 -1.96 -16.24 8.55
C VAL A 96 -2.86 -15.21 7.85
N PRO A 97 -3.65 -14.43 8.60
CA PRO A 97 -4.42 -13.32 8.02
C PRO A 97 -3.48 -12.35 7.31
N GLY A 98 -3.70 -12.18 6.01
CA GLY A 98 -2.93 -11.28 5.18
C GLY A 98 -3.72 -10.80 3.98
N SER A 99 -3.08 -9.96 3.18
CA SER A 99 -3.63 -9.56 1.89
C SER A 99 -2.53 -9.44 0.84
N ILE A 100 -2.89 -9.77 -0.40
CA ILE A 100 -2.16 -9.32 -1.57
C ILE A 100 -2.64 -7.90 -1.83
N ARG A 101 -1.71 -6.97 -1.97
CA ARG A 101 -2.00 -5.55 -2.23
C ARG A 101 -1.50 -5.17 -3.59
N THR A 102 -2.28 -4.32 -4.23
CA THR A 102 -1.96 -3.72 -5.52
C THR A 102 -2.15 -2.23 -5.40
N SER A 103 -1.19 -1.44 -5.88
CA SER A 103 -1.30 0.02 -5.90
C SER A 103 -0.82 0.57 -7.23
N LEU A 104 -1.41 1.70 -7.61
CA LEU A 104 -0.94 2.52 -8.71
C LEU A 104 -0.31 3.79 -8.16
N TRP A 105 0.90 4.06 -8.60
CA TRP A 105 1.63 5.27 -8.27
C TRP A 105 1.86 6.08 -9.53
N GLN A 106 1.60 7.37 -9.46
CA GLN A 106 1.81 8.33 -10.52
C GLN A 106 2.83 9.39 -10.09
N CYS A 107 3.77 9.71 -10.97
CA CYS A 107 4.72 10.79 -10.76
C CYS A 107 4.07 12.13 -11.13
N GLN A 108 3.79 12.95 -10.12
CA GLN A 108 3.23 14.29 -10.29
C GLN A 108 4.33 15.33 -10.04
N GLY A 109 4.94 15.79 -11.13
CA GLY A 109 6.16 16.60 -11.08
C GLY A 109 7.36 15.75 -10.68
N ASN A 110 7.87 15.96 -9.46
CA ASN A 110 9.00 15.20 -8.91
C ASN A 110 8.60 14.24 -7.78
N ASN A 111 7.30 14.07 -7.53
CA ASN A 111 6.79 13.29 -6.41
C ASN A 111 5.92 12.14 -6.90
N TRP A 112 6.20 10.93 -6.43
CA TRP A 112 5.32 9.79 -6.63
C TRP A 112 4.18 9.83 -5.62
N LYS A 113 2.95 9.78 -6.12
CA LYS A 113 1.74 9.72 -5.31
C LYS A 113 0.91 8.50 -5.69
N MET A 114 0.36 7.85 -4.69
CA MET A 114 -0.58 6.76 -4.87
C MET A 114 -1.92 7.34 -5.35
N ILE A 115 -2.41 6.83 -6.48
CA ILE A 115 -3.70 7.21 -7.07
C ILE A 115 -4.77 6.13 -6.86
N PHE A 116 -4.35 4.89 -6.61
CA PHE A 116 -5.27 3.77 -6.37
C PHE A 116 -4.62 2.71 -5.50
N HIS A 117 -5.42 2.07 -4.65
CA HIS A 117 -5.02 0.89 -3.89
C HIS A 117 -6.12 -0.17 -3.86
N GLN A 118 -5.73 -1.44 -3.89
CA GLN A 118 -6.63 -2.56 -3.66
C GLN A 118 -5.98 -3.59 -2.76
N ALA A 119 -6.72 -4.06 -1.76
CA ALA A 119 -6.34 -5.21 -0.97
C ALA A 119 -7.20 -6.43 -1.33
N THR A 120 -6.59 -7.59 -1.52
CA THR A 120 -7.27 -8.87 -1.70
C THR A 120 -6.93 -9.77 -0.53
N LYS A 121 -7.94 -10.13 0.27
CA LYS A 121 -7.75 -10.99 1.44
C LYS A 121 -7.23 -12.36 1.01
N ILE A 122 -6.18 -12.83 1.68
CA ILE A 122 -5.71 -14.21 1.54
C ILE A 122 -6.59 -15.08 2.45
N THR A 123 -7.40 -15.95 1.87
CA THR A 123 -8.11 -17.01 2.60
C THR A 123 -7.27 -18.29 2.54
N GLY A 124 -7.08 -18.97 3.67
CA GLY A 124 -6.32 -20.21 3.72
C GLY A 124 -6.93 -21.25 2.79
N ALA A 125 -6.11 -21.73 1.84
CA ALA A 125 -6.39 -22.72 0.79
C ALA A 125 -7.70 -22.54 0.00
N SER A 126 -7.60 -21.97 -1.21
CA SER A 126 -8.37 -22.55 -2.31
C SER A 126 -7.67 -23.87 -2.65
N ALA A 127 -8.22 -25.00 -2.18
CA ALA A 127 -7.81 -26.30 -2.69
C ALA A 127 -7.93 -26.26 -4.23
N SER A 128 -6.82 -26.54 -4.92
CA SER A 128 -6.83 -26.94 -6.32
C SER A 128 -7.07 -28.45 -6.38
#